data_AF-A0A7J6TEN4-F1
#
_entry.id   AF-A0A7J6TEN4-F1
#
_cell.length_a   1.000
_cell.length_b   1.000
_cell.length_c   1.000
_cell.angle_alpha   90.00
_cell.angle_beta   90.00
_cell.angle_gamma   90.00
#
_symmetry.space_group_name_H-M   'P 1'
#
loop_
_entity.id
_entity.type
_entity.pdbx_description
1 polymer ?
#
loop_
_entity_poly.entity_id
_entity_poly.type
_entity_poly.pdbx_seq_one_letter_code
_entity_poly.pdbx_strand_id
1 'polypeptide(L)'
;MRSCVRAASRASFASSRCQVGLRSSNTIRYIVVLISLFFLLQRSAASCHSDSLGGALGPHTVHQTSAHFLEECSYEFYEASPRCQQTAEILAPFGFEEDAASRCRTCAEACALALAIYATNTYILDMHDCTKSVLLGVRAHELLRNFGASHAAVNESVLSEVVLSRKAYCANFRFRERQLRGRVEVNSTVGRAERVGLLIAVTADVLDLAQPTITLWRCWCRRWAIEFILDTDQWSLRRNYRHPNWLRWIRAKAHLPDFDLLFVVDADTVLNLAFWDFDFAEYIFTTFSTQHVIIRDVLPPGTLNNGVVALRGSLTGLAFLDSLLDKMAWMQTAHHDQAAFDETILEFADDTATGPLHTYDSSCVEYALPGANGDHSVAAYSMCWWEAAEDLFGPAGLRQSAIFGFNLSEIGDAYIYHFAGPGKNWQDIRTFAELP
;
A
#
# COMPACT_ATOMS: atom_id res chain seq x y z
N MET A 1 36.64 7.28 45.35
CA MET A 1 35.83 6.05 45.22
C MET A 1 35.83 5.70 43.72
N ARG A 2 36.80 5.00 43.12
CA ARG A 2 37.13 3.55 43.21
C ARG A 2 35.82 2.74 43.37
N SER A 3 35.37 1.90 42.44
CA SER A 3 36.05 0.73 41.83
C SER A 3 35.25 0.20 40.61
N CYS A 4 35.92 -0.21 39.52
CA CYS A 4 36.01 -1.59 38.98
C CYS A 4 34.71 -2.40 38.81
N VAL A 5 34.39 -2.82 37.58
CA VAL A 5 34.45 -4.24 37.14
C VAL A 5 34.80 -4.29 35.64
N ARG A 6 35.84 -5.08 35.32
CA ARG A 6 36.35 -5.42 33.99
C ARG A 6 35.69 -6.70 33.46
N ALA A 7 35.62 -6.76 32.13
CA ALA A 7 35.94 -7.90 31.26
C ALA A 7 35.20 -9.26 31.41
N ALA A 8 34.63 -9.70 30.29
CA ALA A 8 34.75 -11.08 29.84
C ALA A 8 34.70 -11.16 28.31
N SER A 9 35.82 -11.57 27.73
CA SER A 9 35.99 -11.93 26.33
C SER A 9 35.88 -13.45 26.16
N ARG A 10 35.29 -13.89 25.03
CA ARG A 10 35.51 -15.17 24.30
C ARG A 10 35.11 -16.50 24.97
N ALA A 11 34.07 -17.12 24.40
CA ALA A 11 33.87 -18.55 24.03
C ALA A 11 32.35 -18.69 23.79
N SER A 12 31.79 -19.32 22.75
CA SER A 12 32.08 -20.64 22.21
C SER A 12 31.33 -20.80 20.87
N PHE A 13 31.95 -21.51 19.94
CA PHE A 13 31.31 -22.15 18.80
C PHE A 13 30.23 -23.17 19.27
N ALA A 14 29.27 -23.44 18.38
CA ALA A 14 28.23 -24.48 18.41
C ALA A 14 26.85 -24.07 18.94
N SER A 15 25.94 -23.77 18.00
CA SER A 15 24.51 -24.14 18.07
C SER A 15 23.78 -23.74 16.78
N SER A 16 24.15 -24.37 15.66
CA SER A 16 23.29 -24.47 14.48
C SER A 16 22.16 -25.46 14.76
N ARG A 17 21.11 -25.06 15.49
CA ARG A 17 19.85 -25.82 15.66
C ARG A 17 18.82 -24.96 16.41
N CYS A 18 18.23 -23.97 15.72
CA CYS A 18 17.01 -23.31 16.21
C CYS A 18 16.23 -22.63 15.08
N GLN A 19 15.85 -23.39 14.04
CA GLN A 19 14.87 -22.91 13.04
C GLN A 19 14.02 -24.07 12.50
N VAL A 20 13.21 -24.71 13.37
CA VAL A 20 12.06 -25.54 12.90
C VAL A 20 10.80 -25.35 13.80
N GLY A 21 10.83 -24.47 14.80
CA GLY A 21 9.75 -24.36 15.80
C GLY A 21 8.53 -23.49 15.43
N LEU A 22 8.64 -22.59 14.44
CA LEU A 22 7.56 -21.64 14.11
C LEU A 22 6.57 -22.14 13.04
N ARG A 23 6.83 -23.28 12.39
CA ARG A 23 5.91 -23.84 11.37
C ARG A 23 4.71 -24.56 11.99
N SER A 24 4.79 -25.09 13.20
CA SER A 24 3.69 -25.91 13.77
C SER A 24 2.56 -25.04 14.34
N SER A 25 2.85 -23.94 15.02
CA SER A 25 1.83 -23.10 15.68
C SER A 25 0.85 -22.46 14.69
N ASN A 26 1.38 -21.83 13.63
CA ASN A 26 0.52 -21.18 12.63
C ASN A 26 -0.24 -22.20 11.78
N THR A 27 0.36 -23.36 11.47
CA THR A 27 -0.32 -24.43 10.74
C THR A 27 -1.45 -25.03 11.56
N ILE A 28 -1.25 -25.25 12.87
CA ILE A 28 -2.29 -25.75 13.77
C ILE A 28 -3.41 -24.72 13.91
N ARG A 29 -3.09 -23.43 14.09
CA ARG A 29 -4.10 -22.36 14.08
C ARG A 29 -4.87 -22.32 12.77
N TYR A 30 -4.19 -22.47 11.65
CA TYR A 30 -4.82 -22.52 10.32
C TYR A 30 -5.76 -23.71 10.15
N ILE A 31 -5.35 -24.89 10.61
CA ILE A 31 -6.18 -26.10 10.60
C ILE A 31 -7.39 -25.90 11.51
N VAL A 32 -7.21 -25.31 12.69
CA VAL A 32 -8.32 -24.99 13.60
C VAL A 32 -9.28 -23.99 12.95
N VAL A 33 -8.77 -22.96 12.27
CA VAL A 33 -9.56 -21.99 11.50
C VAL A 33 -10.32 -22.68 10.37
N LEU A 34 -9.68 -23.52 9.57
CA LEU A 34 -10.34 -24.26 8.48
C LEU A 34 -11.38 -25.25 9.00
N ILE A 35 -11.10 -25.94 10.10
CA ILE A 35 -12.06 -26.83 10.78
C ILE A 35 -13.23 -26.01 11.32
N SER A 36 -12.96 -24.83 11.88
CA SER A 36 -14.00 -23.92 12.38
C SER A 36 -14.87 -23.42 11.22
N LEU A 37 -14.26 -22.94 10.13
CA LEU A 37 -14.95 -22.56 8.89
C LEU A 37 -15.76 -23.72 8.30
N PHE A 38 -15.28 -24.95 8.40
CA PHE A 38 -15.99 -26.16 7.99
C PHE A 38 -17.22 -26.45 8.87
N PHE A 39 -17.09 -26.35 10.19
CA PHE A 39 -18.24 -26.47 11.10
C PHE A 39 -19.24 -25.32 10.93
N LEU A 40 -18.76 -24.15 10.52
CA LEU A 40 -19.60 -23.00 10.19
C LEU A 40 -20.34 -23.20 8.87
N LEU A 41 -19.69 -23.76 7.84
CA LEU A 41 -20.33 -24.21 6.61
C LEU A 41 -21.51 -25.14 6.94
N GLN A 42 -21.30 -26.10 7.84
CA GLN A 42 -22.34 -27.04 8.25
C GLN A 42 -23.50 -26.38 9.01
N ARG A 43 -23.23 -25.37 9.86
CA ARG A 43 -24.28 -24.64 10.60
C ARG A 43 -25.06 -23.65 9.73
N SER A 44 -24.37 -22.89 8.87
CA SER A 44 -25.00 -21.92 7.96
C SER A 44 -25.84 -22.62 6.89
N ALA A 45 -25.41 -23.78 6.40
CA ALA A 45 -26.23 -24.62 5.52
C ALA A 45 -27.56 -25.03 6.18
N ALA A 46 -27.56 -25.26 7.50
CA ALA A 46 -28.77 -25.63 8.25
C ALA A 46 -29.73 -24.45 8.49
N SER A 47 -29.22 -23.23 8.71
CA SER A 47 -30.07 -22.04 8.92
C SER A 47 -30.72 -21.51 7.64
N CYS A 48 -30.11 -21.77 6.48
CA CYS A 48 -30.64 -21.32 5.20
C CYS A 48 -31.73 -22.25 4.62
N HIS A 49 -32.07 -23.37 5.26
CA HIS A 49 -32.97 -24.40 4.71
C HIS A 49 -34.37 -24.50 5.32
N SER A 50 -34.78 -23.62 6.24
CA SER A 50 -35.99 -23.84 7.05
C SER A 50 -37.34 -23.40 6.46
N ASP A 51 -37.49 -23.19 5.14
CA ASP A 51 -38.80 -22.99 4.49
C ASP A 51 -39.06 -24.03 3.37
N SER A 52 -39.83 -25.06 3.76
CA SER A 52 -40.59 -26.09 3.02
C SER A 52 -39.99 -26.80 1.79
N LEU A 53 -39.91 -28.14 1.86
CA LEU A 53 -40.77 -29.05 1.08
C LEU A 53 -40.54 -30.51 1.49
N GLY A 54 -41.65 -31.21 1.76
CA GLY A 54 -41.67 -32.65 2.02
C GLY A 54 -41.76 -33.46 0.73
N GLY A 55 -40.99 -34.55 0.68
CA GLY A 55 -41.06 -35.57 -0.36
C GLY A 55 -40.20 -36.76 0.04
N ALA A 56 -40.84 -37.91 0.27
CA ALA A 56 -40.24 -39.10 0.83
C ALA A 56 -39.21 -39.75 -0.11
N LEU A 57 -38.03 -40.09 0.43
CA LEU A 57 -37.20 -41.20 -0.05
C LEU A 57 -36.63 -41.97 1.15
N GLY A 58 -36.55 -43.29 0.96
CA GLY A 58 -36.41 -44.31 1.97
C GLY A 58 -35.00 -44.46 2.57
N PRO A 59 -34.77 -45.57 3.30
CA PRO A 59 -33.78 -45.62 4.36
C PRO A 59 -32.40 -45.97 3.83
N HIS A 60 -31.54 -44.96 3.73
CA HIS A 60 -30.09 -45.18 3.83
C HIS A 60 -29.49 -44.12 4.74
N THR A 61 -28.97 -44.59 5.87
CA THR A 61 -28.18 -43.86 6.84
C THR A 61 -26.97 -43.19 6.18
N VAL A 62 -26.95 -41.86 6.07
CA VAL A 62 -25.71 -41.09 5.94
C VAL A 62 -25.89 -39.71 6.58
N HIS A 63 -24.98 -39.35 7.48
CA HIS A 63 -24.79 -37.98 7.95
C HIS A 63 -24.51 -37.07 6.74
N GLN A 64 -25.36 -36.08 6.45
CA GLN A 64 -25.05 -35.07 5.43
C GLN A 64 -23.85 -34.26 5.91
N THR A 65 -22.70 -34.60 5.35
CA THR A 65 -21.44 -33.90 5.52
C THR A 65 -21.38 -32.76 4.50
N SER A 66 -20.35 -31.92 4.59
CA SER A 66 -20.02 -30.89 3.59
C SER A 66 -19.88 -31.44 2.16
N ALA A 67 -19.89 -32.78 1.99
CA ALA A 67 -20.03 -33.47 0.72
C ALA A 67 -21.42 -33.30 0.05
N HIS A 68 -22.52 -33.08 0.79
CA HIS A 68 -23.86 -32.89 0.21
C HIS A 68 -24.02 -31.48 -0.42
N PHE A 69 -23.34 -30.48 0.15
CA PHE A 69 -23.17 -29.15 -0.45
C PHE A 69 -22.30 -29.19 -1.73
N LEU A 70 -21.33 -30.11 -1.78
CA LEU A 70 -20.52 -30.39 -2.98
C LEU A 70 -21.29 -31.22 -4.03
N GLU A 71 -22.31 -31.99 -3.62
CA GLU A 71 -23.22 -32.73 -4.53
C GLU A 71 -24.27 -31.82 -5.19
N GLU A 72 -24.82 -30.82 -4.50
CA GLU A 72 -25.77 -29.85 -5.10
C GLU A 72 -25.12 -28.81 -6.02
N CYS A 73 -23.79 -28.68 -5.93
CA CYS A 73 -22.96 -27.92 -6.87
C CYS A 73 -22.31 -28.82 -7.93
N SER A 74 -22.81 -30.05 -8.11
CA SER A 74 -22.31 -31.04 -9.09
C SER A 74 -23.09 -31.07 -10.42
N TYR A 75 -22.56 -31.81 -11.37
CA TYR A 75 -22.38 -31.43 -12.79
C TYR A 75 -23.61 -31.56 -13.72
N GLU A 76 -24.76 -32.06 -13.27
CA GLU A 76 -25.89 -32.40 -14.17
C GLU A 76 -27.13 -31.48 -14.08
N PHE A 77 -27.12 -30.46 -13.21
CA PHE A 77 -28.19 -29.46 -13.09
C PHE A 77 -27.65 -28.03 -13.07
N TYR A 78 -26.81 -27.72 -14.05
CA TYR A 78 -26.13 -26.43 -14.16
C TYR A 78 -27.09 -25.22 -14.33
N GLU A 79 -28.38 -25.45 -14.55
CA GLU A 79 -29.42 -24.42 -14.66
C GLU A 79 -30.37 -24.34 -13.45
N ALA A 80 -30.19 -25.15 -12.38
CA ALA A 80 -31.25 -25.30 -11.37
C ALA A 80 -30.84 -25.16 -9.88
N SER A 81 -29.61 -24.75 -9.54
CA SER A 81 -29.28 -24.38 -8.14
C SER A 81 -28.97 -22.88 -7.98
N PRO A 82 -29.93 -22.09 -7.46
CA PRO A 82 -29.79 -20.63 -7.30
C PRO A 82 -28.63 -20.16 -6.41
N ARG A 83 -28.03 -21.02 -5.57
CA ARG A 83 -26.93 -20.67 -4.63
C ARG A 83 -25.52 -20.87 -5.18
N CYS A 84 -25.32 -21.75 -6.16
CA CYS A 84 -24.00 -21.96 -6.78
C CYS A 84 -23.71 -20.87 -7.84
N GLN A 85 -24.78 -20.41 -8.46
CA GLN A 85 -24.81 -19.18 -9.24
C GLN A 85 -24.47 -17.96 -8.33
N GLN A 86 -24.82 -17.97 -7.04
CA GLN A 86 -24.64 -16.87 -6.06
C GLN A 86 -23.19 -16.54 -5.69
N THR A 87 -22.33 -17.54 -5.70
CA THR A 87 -20.89 -17.41 -5.49
C THR A 87 -20.13 -17.06 -6.76
N ALA A 88 -20.55 -17.56 -7.93
CA ALA A 88 -20.03 -17.15 -9.24
C ALA A 88 -20.15 -15.64 -9.47
N GLU A 89 -21.12 -15.06 -8.78
CA GLU A 89 -21.46 -13.67 -8.87
C GLU A 89 -20.60 -12.84 -7.92
N ILE A 90 -20.38 -13.17 -6.66
CA ILE A 90 -19.57 -12.33 -5.72
C ILE A 90 -18.13 -12.11 -6.14
N LEU A 91 -17.61 -13.03 -6.93
CA LEU A 91 -16.29 -12.94 -7.52
C LEU A 91 -16.19 -11.76 -8.51
N ALA A 92 -17.31 -11.04 -8.70
CA ALA A 92 -17.60 -10.20 -9.81
C ALA A 92 -16.62 -9.04 -10.11
N PRO A 93 -16.61 -7.89 -9.43
CA PRO A 93 -15.74 -6.80 -9.86
C PRO A 93 -14.23 -6.99 -9.58
N PHE A 94 -13.80 -8.21 -9.21
CA PHE A 94 -12.45 -8.73 -9.45
C PHE A 94 -12.28 -9.29 -10.90
N GLY A 95 -13.29 -9.07 -11.77
CA GLY A 95 -13.55 -9.50 -13.16
C GLY A 95 -14.64 -10.59 -13.36
N PHE A 96 -15.94 -10.30 -13.52
CA PHE A 96 -17.02 -10.88 -12.71
C PHE A 96 -18.25 -9.90 -12.70
N GLU A 97 -19.51 -10.29 -12.89
CA GLU A 97 -20.57 -9.42 -13.45
C GLU A 97 -21.68 -8.92 -12.48
N GLU A 98 -22.58 -8.03 -12.93
CA GLU A 98 -23.67 -7.30 -12.20
C GLU A 98 -24.50 -8.14 -11.21
N ASP A 99 -24.53 -9.43 -11.44
CA ASP A 99 -25.49 -10.34 -10.85
C ASP A 99 -24.99 -10.70 -9.39
N ALA A 100 -23.68 -10.61 -9.15
CA ALA A 100 -22.90 -10.64 -7.89
C ALA A 100 -23.50 -10.20 -6.59
N ALA A 101 -23.72 -8.91 -6.56
CA ALA A 101 -24.10 -8.20 -5.38
C ALA A 101 -25.57 -8.50 -5.08
N SER A 102 -26.38 -8.78 -6.11
CA SER A 102 -27.76 -9.26 -5.95
C SER A 102 -27.75 -10.57 -5.18
N ARG A 103 -26.87 -11.46 -5.61
CA ARG A 103 -26.79 -12.80 -5.09
C ARG A 103 -26.18 -12.78 -3.67
N CYS A 104 -25.17 -11.97 -3.44
CA CYS A 104 -24.57 -11.92 -2.11
C CYS A 104 -25.45 -11.33 -1.01
N ARG A 105 -26.49 -10.59 -1.40
CA ARG A 105 -27.49 -10.05 -0.46
C ARG A 105 -28.41 -11.13 0.10
N THR A 106 -28.59 -12.26 -0.59
CA THR A 106 -29.53 -13.32 -0.16
C THR A 106 -28.88 -14.33 0.80
N CYS A 107 -27.55 -14.51 0.74
CA CYS A 107 -26.83 -15.45 1.59
C CYS A 107 -25.42 -14.94 1.93
N ALA A 108 -25.38 -13.88 2.73
CA ALA A 108 -24.13 -13.20 3.08
C ALA A 108 -23.17 -14.09 3.88
N GLU A 109 -23.69 -15.05 4.65
CA GLU A 109 -22.87 -16.02 5.36
C GLU A 109 -22.13 -16.94 4.39
N ALA A 110 -22.82 -17.49 3.38
CA ALA A 110 -22.18 -18.32 2.36
C ALA A 110 -21.20 -17.50 1.51
N CYS A 111 -21.52 -16.24 1.21
CA CYS A 111 -20.57 -15.32 0.56
C CYS A 111 -19.30 -15.13 1.37
N ALA A 112 -19.46 -14.74 2.63
CA ALA A 112 -18.35 -14.43 3.51
C ALA A 112 -17.48 -15.66 3.68
N LEU A 113 -18.09 -16.83 3.80
CA LEU A 113 -17.40 -18.09 3.92
C LEU A 113 -16.67 -18.46 2.64
N ALA A 114 -17.30 -18.30 1.47
CA ALA A 114 -16.63 -18.50 0.18
C ALA A 114 -15.44 -17.53 0.00
N LEU A 115 -15.61 -16.26 0.38
CA LEU A 115 -14.52 -15.26 0.33
C LEU A 115 -13.41 -15.56 1.33
N ALA A 116 -13.73 -16.02 2.53
CA ALA A 116 -12.75 -16.44 3.52
C ALA A 116 -11.99 -17.70 3.07
N ILE A 117 -12.69 -18.67 2.48
CA ILE A 117 -12.09 -19.86 1.87
C ILE A 117 -11.20 -19.47 0.70
N TYR A 118 -11.65 -18.54 -0.15
CA TYR A 118 -10.85 -18.07 -1.27
C TYR A 118 -9.62 -17.30 -0.77
N ALA A 119 -9.76 -16.37 0.17
CA ALA A 119 -8.66 -15.69 0.84
C ALA A 119 -7.64 -16.66 1.48
N THR A 120 -8.11 -17.77 2.04
CA THR A 120 -7.26 -18.80 2.64
C THR A 120 -6.67 -19.76 1.60
N ASN A 121 -7.21 -19.88 0.41
CA ASN A 121 -6.65 -20.71 -0.65
C ASN A 121 -5.92 -19.94 -1.75
N THR A 122 -5.93 -18.59 -1.72
CA THR A 122 -5.13 -17.77 -2.64
C THR A 122 -3.67 -18.17 -2.53
N TYR A 123 -3.12 -18.68 -3.63
CA TYR A 123 -1.70 -18.91 -3.79
C TYR A 123 -1.02 -17.55 -4.00
N ILE A 124 -0.02 -17.25 -3.18
CA ILE A 124 0.62 -15.93 -3.17
C ILE A 124 1.91 -16.02 -3.98
N LEU A 125 1.87 -15.51 -5.21
CA LEU A 125 3.04 -15.42 -6.09
C LEU A 125 3.75 -14.07 -5.97
N ASP A 126 3.00 -13.03 -5.62
CA ASP A 126 3.50 -11.66 -5.48
C ASP A 126 2.69 -10.88 -4.42
N MET A 127 3.04 -9.60 -4.24
CA MET A 127 2.31 -8.72 -3.31
C MET A 127 0.89 -8.38 -3.77
N HIS A 128 0.58 -8.47 -5.06
CA HIS A 128 -0.76 -8.26 -5.55
C HIS A 128 -1.69 -9.37 -5.05
N ASP A 129 -1.30 -10.64 -5.24
CA ASP A 129 -2.03 -11.79 -4.71
C ASP A 129 -2.16 -11.72 -3.19
N CYS A 130 -1.10 -11.26 -2.51
CA CYS A 130 -1.12 -11.15 -1.06
C CYS A 130 -2.13 -10.10 -0.57
N THR A 131 -2.05 -8.89 -1.09
CA THR A 131 -2.99 -7.81 -0.73
C THR A 131 -4.43 -8.15 -1.12
N LYS A 132 -4.62 -8.83 -2.25
CA LYS A 132 -5.92 -9.40 -2.67
C LYS A 132 -6.45 -10.38 -1.63
N SER A 133 -5.63 -11.32 -1.15
CA SER A 133 -6.04 -12.30 -0.13
C SER A 133 -6.50 -11.65 1.18
N VAL A 134 -5.81 -10.58 1.63
CA VAL A 134 -6.18 -9.82 2.82
C VAL A 134 -7.55 -9.16 2.63
N LEU A 135 -7.78 -8.51 1.48
CA LEU A 135 -9.03 -7.81 1.22
C LEU A 135 -10.23 -8.73 1.04
N LEU A 136 -10.03 -9.93 0.49
CA LEU A 136 -11.06 -10.95 0.45
C LEU A 136 -11.47 -11.37 1.87
N GLY A 137 -10.50 -11.50 2.78
CA GLY A 137 -10.76 -11.75 4.20
C GLY A 137 -11.49 -10.60 4.89
N VAL A 138 -11.07 -9.35 4.65
CA VAL A 138 -11.77 -8.15 5.15
C VAL A 138 -13.20 -8.09 4.62
N ARG A 139 -13.40 -8.34 3.34
CA ARG A 139 -14.73 -8.31 2.74
C ARG A 139 -15.63 -9.40 3.29
N ALA A 140 -15.09 -10.59 3.53
CA ALA A 140 -15.79 -11.65 4.24
C ALA A 140 -16.24 -11.18 5.63
N HIS A 141 -15.34 -10.52 6.36
CA HIS A 141 -15.61 -9.99 7.68
C HIS A 141 -16.71 -8.91 7.68
N GLU A 142 -16.63 -7.95 6.76
CA GLU A 142 -17.66 -6.91 6.58
C GLU A 142 -19.04 -7.49 6.28
N LEU A 143 -19.10 -8.50 5.40
CA LEU A 143 -20.35 -9.17 5.05
C LEU A 143 -20.98 -9.85 6.28
N LEU A 144 -20.21 -10.53 7.13
CA LEU A 144 -20.78 -11.10 8.35
C LEU A 144 -21.24 -10.03 9.34
N ARG A 145 -20.46 -8.96 9.51
CA ARG A 145 -20.79 -7.88 10.46
C ARG A 145 -22.10 -7.18 10.10
N ASN A 146 -22.30 -6.89 8.82
CA ASN A 146 -23.46 -6.13 8.35
C ASN A 146 -24.79 -6.91 8.40
N PHE A 147 -24.75 -8.25 8.53
CA PHE A 147 -25.94 -9.10 8.53
C PHE A 147 -26.48 -9.46 9.94
N GLY A 148 -25.86 -8.92 11.00
CA GLY A 148 -26.41 -8.95 12.36
C GLY A 148 -25.96 -10.14 13.22
N ALA A 149 -25.80 -9.87 14.51
CA ALA A 149 -25.03 -10.68 15.45
C ALA A 149 -25.71 -11.97 15.97
N SER A 150 -26.93 -12.32 15.55
CA SER A 150 -27.69 -13.43 16.19
C SER A 150 -27.03 -14.81 16.03
N HIS A 151 -26.12 -14.98 15.06
CA HIS A 151 -25.29 -16.18 14.89
C HIS A 151 -23.77 -15.89 14.81
N ALA A 152 -23.34 -14.63 14.93
CA ALA A 152 -22.00 -14.17 14.53
C ALA A 152 -20.90 -14.25 15.63
N ALA A 153 -21.27 -14.50 16.89
CA ALA A 153 -20.32 -14.47 18.02
C ALA A 153 -19.18 -15.50 17.93
N VAL A 154 -19.30 -16.52 17.08
CA VAL A 154 -18.27 -17.56 16.87
C VAL A 154 -17.45 -17.34 15.59
N ASN A 155 -17.75 -16.32 14.77
CA ASN A 155 -17.14 -16.18 13.43
C ASN A 155 -16.25 -14.95 13.25
N GLU A 156 -16.49 -13.89 14.02
CA GLU A 156 -15.74 -12.64 13.90
C GLU A 156 -14.27 -12.83 14.29
N SER A 157 -14.02 -13.59 15.36
CA SER A 157 -12.65 -13.92 15.80
C SER A 157 -11.90 -14.77 14.79
N VAL A 158 -12.55 -15.80 14.20
CA VAL A 158 -11.95 -16.68 13.21
C VAL A 158 -11.60 -15.92 11.93
N LEU A 159 -12.52 -15.09 11.43
CA LEU A 159 -12.24 -14.26 10.24
C LEU A 159 -11.20 -13.17 10.54
N SER A 160 -11.23 -12.59 11.75
CA SER A 160 -10.19 -11.67 12.19
C SER A 160 -8.82 -12.34 12.20
N GLU A 161 -8.73 -13.58 12.71
CA GLU A 161 -7.50 -14.37 12.68
C GLU A 161 -7.04 -14.69 11.26
N VAL A 162 -7.96 -14.98 10.32
CA VAL A 162 -7.63 -15.14 8.90
C VAL A 162 -7.00 -13.87 8.34
N VAL A 163 -7.64 -12.71 8.56
CA VAL A 163 -7.13 -11.42 8.07
C VAL A 163 -5.76 -11.13 8.67
N LEU A 164 -5.62 -11.20 10.00
CA LEU A 164 -4.35 -10.95 10.68
C LEU A 164 -3.24 -11.92 10.24
N SER A 165 -3.56 -13.21 10.11
CA SER A 165 -2.61 -14.21 9.63
C SER A 165 -2.17 -13.92 8.19
N ARG A 166 -3.07 -13.44 7.34
CA ARG A 166 -2.75 -13.04 5.97
C ARG A 166 -1.91 -11.77 5.92
N LYS A 167 -2.21 -10.77 6.74
CA LYS A 167 -1.38 -9.56 6.87
C LYS A 167 0.07 -9.91 7.26
N ALA A 168 0.23 -10.71 8.31
CA ALA A 168 1.54 -11.18 8.75
C ALA A 168 2.27 -11.99 7.66
N TYR A 169 1.53 -12.81 6.89
CA TYR A 169 2.11 -13.52 5.75
C TYR A 169 2.58 -12.53 4.67
N CYS A 170 1.80 -11.50 4.33
CA CYS A 170 2.19 -10.50 3.33
C CYS A 170 3.41 -9.70 3.72
N ALA A 171 3.48 -9.27 4.98
CA ALA A 171 4.65 -8.61 5.54
C ALA A 171 5.90 -9.50 5.37
N ASN A 172 5.82 -10.77 5.78
CA ASN A 172 6.90 -11.73 5.63
C ASN A 172 7.27 -12.05 4.16
N PHE A 173 6.26 -12.14 3.28
CA PHE A 173 6.48 -12.38 1.86
C PHE A 173 7.25 -11.20 1.24
N ARG A 174 6.83 -9.96 1.51
CA ARG A 174 7.52 -8.76 1.02
C ARG A 174 8.96 -8.70 1.49
N PHE A 175 9.18 -8.98 2.77
CA PHE A 175 10.52 -9.05 3.33
C PHE A 175 11.42 -10.03 2.55
N ARG A 176 10.93 -11.24 2.26
CA ARG A 176 11.68 -12.25 1.48
C ARG A 176 11.92 -11.82 0.04
N GLU A 177 10.91 -11.26 -0.60
CA GLU A 177 11.02 -10.75 -1.97
C GLU A 177 12.15 -9.72 -2.07
N ARG A 178 12.24 -8.80 -1.11
CA ARG A 178 13.32 -7.81 -1.04
C ARG A 178 14.70 -8.46 -0.88
N GLN A 179 14.82 -9.41 0.04
CA GLN A 179 16.08 -10.16 0.23
C GLN A 179 16.54 -10.87 -1.06
N LEU A 180 15.60 -11.31 -1.91
CA LEU A 180 15.90 -11.96 -3.19
C LEU A 180 16.26 -10.99 -4.31
N ARG A 181 15.69 -9.77 -4.32
CA ARG A 181 16.01 -8.74 -5.33
C ARG A 181 17.46 -8.22 -5.19
N GLY A 182 18.08 -8.42 -4.02
CA GLY A 182 19.44 -7.98 -3.75
C GLY A 182 19.51 -6.49 -3.43
N ARG A 183 20.70 -6.02 -3.02
CA ARG A 183 20.91 -4.62 -2.67
C ARG A 183 21.04 -3.78 -3.93
N VAL A 184 20.41 -2.60 -3.93
CA VAL A 184 20.65 -1.58 -4.95
C VAL A 184 22.05 -1.02 -4.73
N GLU A 185 22.95 -1.20 -5.71
CA GLU A 185 24.25 -0.54 -5.69
C GLU A 185 24.07 0.95 -5.94
N VAL A 186 24.39 1.77 -4.92
CA VAL A 186 24.33 3.22 -5.03
C VAL A 186 25.59 3.70 -5.75
N ASN A 187 25.45 4.10 -7.01
CA ASN A 187 26.51 4.82 -7.71
C ASN A 187 26.56 6.27 -7.20
N SER A 188 27.66 6.61 -6.53
CA SER A 188 27.83 7.87 -5.79
C SER A 188 28.21 9.08 -6.65
N THR A 189 28.42 8.92 -7.96
CA THR A 189 28.80 10.04 -8.83
C THR A 189 27.57 10.69 -9.44
N VAL A 190 27.12 11.78 -8.82
CA VAL A 190 26.16 12.71 -9.41
C VAL A 190 26.94 13.87 -10.03
N GLY A 191 26.89 14.00 -11.36
CA GLY A 191 27.47 15.14 -12.07
C GLY A 191 26.67 16.43 -11.84
N ARG A 192 27.24 17.58 -12.20
CA ARG A 192 26.49 18.84 -12.27
C ARG A 192 25.41 18.69 -13.35
N ALA A 193 24.18 19.13 -13.08
CA ALA A 193 23.14 19.05 -14.10
C ALA A 193 23.34 20.03 -15.23
N GLU A 194 23.11 19.51 -16.42
CA GLU A 194 22.95 20.24 -17.66
C GLU A 194 21.46 20.34 -18.02
N ARG A 195 20.62 19.41 -17.53
CA ARG A 195 19.18 19.37 -17.84
C ARG A 195 18.33 19.18 -16.58
N VAL A 196 17.50 20.17 -16.29
CA VAL A 196 16.54 20.14 -15.17
C VAL A 196 15.12 20.24 -15.71
N GLY A 197 14.25 19.36 -15.24
CA GLY A 197 12.84 19.31 -15.61
C GLY A 197 11.93 19.52 -14.41
N LEU A 198 10.74 20.04 -14.65
CA LEU A 198 9.62 20.05 -13.70
C LEU A 198 8.40 19.42 -14.36
N LEU A 199 7.90 18.35 -13.75
CA LEU A 199 6.75 17.58 -14.18
C LEU A 199 5.55 17.86 -13.27
N ILE A 200 4.47 18.31 -13.90
CA ILE A 200 3.12 18.23 -13.35
C ILE A 200 2.31 17.28 -14.23
N ALA A 201 1.71 16.26 -13.62
CA ALA A 201 0.85 15.33 -14.33
C ALA A 201 -0.56 15.36 -13.74
N VAL A 202 -1.56 15.65 -14.59
CA VAL A 202 -2.96 15.83 -14.15
C VAL A 202 -3.92 15.15 -15.10
N THR A 203 -5.08 14.77 -14.57
CA THR A 203 -6.19 14.35 -15.41
C THR A 203 -6.88 15.58 -16.03
N ALA A 204 -7.61 15.39 -17.14
CA ALA A 204 -8.24 16.48 -17.88
C ALA A 204 -9.31 17.22 -17.05
N ASP A 205 -9.97 16.51 -16.14
CA ASP A 205 -10.92 17.05 -15.17
C ASP A 205 -10.26 17.92 -14.08
N VAL A 206 -9.00 17.63 -13.73
CA VAL A 206 -8.24 18.42 -12.74
C VAL A 206 -7.52 19.59 -13.39
N LEU A 207 -7.19 19.50 -14.68
CA LEU A 207 -6.42 20.52 -15.40
C LEU A 207 -7.04 21.92 -15.29
N ASP A 208 -8.34 22.05 -15.56
CA ASP A 208 -9.02 23.35 -15.52
C ASP A 208 -9.04 23.96 -14.12
N LEU A 209 -9.11 23.12 -13.08
CA LEU A 209 -9.09 23.54 -11.68
C LEU A 209 -7.68 23.99 -11.24
N ALA A 210 -6.65 23.27 -11.66
CA ALA A 210 -5.26 23.50 -11.29
C ALA A 210 -4.52 24.50 -12.20
N GLN A 211 -5.17 24.98 -13.27
CA GLN A 211 -4.56 25.84 -14.28
C GLN A 211 -3.86 27.10 -13.72
N PRO A 212 -4.38 27.80 -12.70
CA PRO A 212 -3.68 28.94 -12.09
C PRO A 212 -2.33 28.53 -11.49
N THR A 213 -2.32 27.46 -10.68
CA THR A 213 -1.12 26.91 -10.05
C THR A 213 -0.10 26.40 -11.07
N ILE A 214 -0.57 25.68 -12.10
CA ILE A 214 0.24 25.21 -13.23
C ILE A 214 0.90 26.38 -13.95
N THR A 215 0.17 27.50 -14.12
CA THR A 215 0.69 28.70 -14.79
C THR A 215 1.80 29.35 -13.97
N LEU A 216 1.66 29.41 -12.64
CA LEU A 216 2.71 29.91 -11.75
C LEU A 216 4.00 29.07 -11.88
N TRP A 217 3.89 27.74 -11.83
CA TRP A 217 5.04 26.85 -12.01
C TRP A 217 5.69 27.00 -13.38
N ARG A 218 4.89 27.12 -14.45
CA ARG A 218 5.41 27.34 -15.81
C ARG A 218 6.20 28.65 -15.89
N CYS A 219 5.69 29.72 -15.30
CA CYS A 219 6.38 31.02 -15.27
C CYS A 219 7.67 30.96 -14.45
N TRP A 220 7.66 30.29 -13.30
CA TRP A 220 8.86 30.07 -12.49
C TRP A 220 9.90 29.23 -13.25
N CYS A 221 9.50 28.14 -13.91
CA CYS A 221 10.41 27.32 -14.73
C CYS A 221 11.07 28.13 -15.84
N ARG A 222 10.31 28.99 -16.53
CA ARG A 222 10.85 29.88 -17.57
C ARG A 222 11.91 30.85 -17.01
N ARG A 223 11.71 31.35 -15.79
CA ARG A 223 12.67 32.26 -15.13
C ARG A 223 14.01 31.58 -14.86
N TRP A 224 13.98 30.31 -14.45
CA TRP A 224 15.16 29.52 -14.06
C TRP A 224 15.69 28.62 -15.17
N ALA A 225 15.22 28.79 -16.40
CA ALA A 225 15.59 27.95 -17.55
C ALA A 225 15.37 26.44 -17.30
N ILE A 226 14.32 26.09 -16.54
CA ILE A 226 13.90 24.72 -16.27
C ILE A 226 12.88 24.28 -17.32
N GLU A 227 13.01 23.05 -17.81
CA GLU A 227 12.06 22.48 -18.78
C GLU A 227 10.75 22.14 -18.07
N PHE A 228 9.64 22.77 -18.49
CA PHE A 228 8.33 22.53 -17.91
C PHE A 228 7.56 21.46 -18.70
N ILE A 229 7.15 20.39 -18.01
CA ILE A 229 6.42 19.26 -18.56
C ILE A 229 5.03 19.23 -17.92
N LEU A 230 4.00 19.33 -18.76
CA LEU A 230 2.62 19.11 -18.37
C LEU A 230 2.11 17.87 -19.09
N ASP A 231 1.92 16.78 -18.36
CA ASP A 231 1.39 15.52 -18.92
C ASP A 231 -0.08 15.33 -18.51
N THR A 232 -0.94 15.16 -19.52
CA THR A 232 -2.39 14.95 -19.35
C THR A 232 -2.88 13.62 -19.91
N ASP A 233 -1.96 12.77 -20.38
CA ASP A 233 -2.30 11.51 -21.02
C ASP A 233 -2.63 10.45 -19.96
N GLN A 234 -3.91 10.07 -19.91
CA GLN A 234 -4.43 9.09 -18.97
C GLN A 234 -4.49 7.66 -19.52
N TRP A 235 -4.01 7.43 -20.75
CA TRP A 235 -4.12 6.12 -21.38
C TRP A 235 -3.51 5.01 -20.51
N SER A 236 -2.36 5.29 -19.90
CA SER A 236 -1.66 4.38 -18.97
C SER A 236 -2.44 4.11 -17.68
N LEU A 237 -3.23 5.07 -17.18
CA LEU A 237 -4.10 4.87 -16.02
C LEU A 237 -5.32 4.00 -16.35
N ARG A 238 -5.99 4.30 -17.46
CA ARG A 238 -7.22 3.60 -17.89
C ARG A 238 -6.96 2.10 -18.10
N ARG A 239 -5.81 1.76 -18.69
CA ARG A 239 -5.42 0.37 -18.91
C ARG A 239 -5.25 -0.43 -17.62
N ASN A 240 -4.92 0.25 -16.51
CA ASN A 240 -4.54 -0.40 -15.25
C ASN A 240 -5.57 -0.20 -14.13
N TYR A 241 -6.71 0.48 -14.40
CA TYR A 241 -7.73 0.86 -13.39
C TYR A 241 -7.10 1.49 -12.13
N ARG A 242 -6.35 2.58 -12.32
CA ARG A 242 -5.59 3.23 -11.22
C ARG A 242 -6.10 4.63 -10.92
N HIS A 243 -5.92 5.06 -9.67
CA HIS A 243 -6.28 6.39 -9.22
C HIS A 243 -5.41 7.48 -9.87
N PRO A 244 -5.96 8.69 -10.14
CA PRO A 244 -5.24 9.80 -10.76
C PRO A 244 -3.87 10.15 -10.13
N ASN A 245 -3.73 10.01 -8.81
CA ASN A 245 -2.48 10.32 -8.11
C ASN A 245 -1.27 9.54 -8.60
N TRP A 246 -1.46 8.36 -9.21
CA TRP A 246 -0.36 7.55 -9.74
C TRP A 246 0.20 8.05 -11.07
N LEU A 247 -0.54 8.93 -11.76
CA LEU A 247 -0.13 9.44 -13.08
C LEU A 247 1.27 10.05 -13.02
N ARG A 248 1.53 10.90 -12.02
CA ARG A 248 2.80 11.61 -11.87
C ARG A 248 4.00 10.68 -11.73
N TRP A 249 3.86 9.53 -11.06
CA TRP A 249 4.96 8.58 -10.89
C TRP A 249 5.22 7.78 -12.17
N ILE A 250 4.16 7.39 -12.89
CA ILE A 250 4.28 6.74 -14.20
C ILE A 250 4.99 7.68 -15.17
N ARG A 251 4.61 8.96 -15.18
CA ARG A 251 5.22 9.99 -16.03
C ARG A 251 6.63 10.35 -15.59
N ALA A 252 6.88 10.42 -14.29
CA ALA A 252 8.23 10.63 -13.76
C ALA A 252 9.17 9.53 -14.24
N LYS A 253 8.76 8.26 -14.23
CA LYS A 253 9.60 7.16 -14.74
C LYS A 253 9.89 7.28 -16.24
N ALA A 254 8.92 7.74 -17.03
CA ALA A 254 9.11 7.93 -18.46
C ALA A 254 10.09 9.07 -18.77
N HIS A 255 10.05 10.16 -18.00
CA HIS A 255 10.84 11.36 -18.24
C HIS A 255 12.19 11.39 -17.51
N LEU A 256 12.34 10.73 -16.36
CA LEU A 256 13.56 10.79 -15.55
C LEU A 256 14.86 10.51 -16.33
N PRO A 257 14.92 9.58 -17.31
CA PRO A 257 16.14 9.36 -18.10
C PRO A 257 16.61 10.58 -18.92
N ASP A 258 15.73 11.54 -19.20
CA ASP A 258 16.04 12.72 -20.02
C ASP A 258 16.61 13.90 -19.21
N PHE A 259 16.59 13.82 -17.87
CA PHE A 259 16.94 14.93 -16.98
C PHE A 259 17.94 14.48 -15.90
N ASP A 260 18.88 15.35 -15.56
CA ASP A 260 19.78 15.13 -14.42
C ASP A 260 19.05 15.34 -13.08
N LEU A 261 18.04 16.20 -13.08
CA LEU A 261 17.11 16.44 -11.97
C LEU A 261 15.70 16.67 -12.50
N LEU A 262 14.75 15.91 -11.98
CA LEU A 262 13.33 16.04 -12.28
C LEU A 262 12.57 16.40 -11.00
N PHE A 263 11.98 17.59 -10.95
CA PHE A 263 10.97 17.92 -9.96
C PHE A 263 9.64 17.27 -10.35
N VAL A 264 9.02 16.54 -9.45
CA VAL A 264 7.67 15.99 -9.57
C VAL A 264 6.78 16.75 -8.60
N VAL A 265 5.80 17.47 -9.13
CA VAL A 265 5.02 18.44 -8.36
C VAL A 265 3.52 18.16 -8.52
N ASP A 266 2.82 18.13 -7.40
CA ASP A 266 1.35 18.06 -7.37
C ASP A 266 0.74 19.34 -7.95
N ALA A 267 -0.38 19.20 -8.66
CA ALA A 267 -0.99 20.33 -9.35
C ALA A 267 -1.68 21.34 -8.43
N ASP A 268 -1.95 20.96 -7.17
CA ASP A 268 -2.49 21.83 -6.13
C ASP A 268 -1.41 22.45 -5.24
N THR A 269 -0.14 22.27 -5.60
CA THR A 269 1.02 22.80 -4.88
C THR A 269 1.36 24.19 -5.39
N VAL A 270 1.26 25.23 -4.56
CA VAL A 270 1.51 26.61 -4.99
C VAL A 270 2.89 27.09 -4.53
N LEU A 271 3.64 27.71 -5.43
CA LEU A 271 4.88 28.43 -5.11
C LEU A 271 4.56 29.72 -4.34
N ASN A 272 5.18 29.91 -3.17
CA ASN A 272 5.14 31.18 -2.45
C ASN A 272 5.95 32.24 -3.20
N LEU A 273 5.33 33.39 -3.47
CA LEU A 273 5.92 34.51 -4.20
C LEU A 273 7.22 35.04 -3.57
N ALA A 274 7.43 34.88 -2.25
CA ALA A 274 8.69 35.23 -1.60
C ALA A 274 9.91 34.48 -2.18
N PHE A 275 9.67 33.36 -2.85
CA PHE A 275 10.69 32.49 -3.44
C PHE A 275 10.64 32.44 -4.97
N TRP A 276 9.94 33.41 -5.57
CA TRP A 276 9.96 33.60 -7.02
C TRP A 276 11.39 33.69 -7.58
N ASP A 277 12.27 34.32 -6.79
CA ASP A 277 13.66 34.56 -7.10
C ASP A 277 14.63 33.53 -6.50
N PHE A 278 14.14 32.37 -6.08
CA PHE A 278 14.98 31.28 -5.56
C PHE A 278 15.22 30.17 -6.59
N ASP A 279 16.48 29.83 -6.83
CA ASP A 279 16.89 28.71 -7.69
C ASP A 279 16.86 27.40 -6.90
N PHE A 280 15.74 26.67 -6.94
CA PHE A 280 15.65 25.37 -6.29
C PHE A 280 16.63 24.36 -6.89
N ALA A 281 16.92 24.41 -8.19
CA ALA A 281 17.81 23.44 -8.81
C ALA A 281 19.22 23.62 -8.24
N GLU A 282 19.76 24.84 -8.26
CA GLU A 282 21.08 25.16 -7.68
C GLU A 282 21.14 24.76 -6.19
N TYR A 283 20.11 25.09 -5.42
CA TYR A 283 20.04 24.69 -4.02
C TYR A 283 20.09 23.16 -3.85
N ILE A 284 19.35 22.40 -4.66
CA ILE A 284 19.37 20.93 -4.62
C ILE A 284 20.75 20.37 -5.00
N PHE A 285 21.44 20.92 -6.00
CA PHE A 285 22.80 20.48 -6.36
C PHE A 285 23.84 20.79 -5.29
N THR A 286 23.72 21.94 -4.63
CA THR A 286 24.68 22.39 -3.62
C THR A 286 24.47 21.70 -2.28
N THR A 287 23.23 21.62 -1.81
CA THR A 287 22.87 21.07 -0.49
C THR A 287 22.80 19.55 -0.52
N PHE A 288 22.23 18.95 -1.57
CA PHE A 288 21.97 17.51 -1.68
C PHE A 288 22.84 16.87 -2.76
N SER A 289 24.15 17.07 -2.64
CA SER A 289 25.13 16.67 -3.67
C SER A 289 25.21 15.15 -3.91
N THR A 290 24.83 14.33 -2.94
CA THR A 290 24.90 12.87 -3.04
C THR A 290 23.54 12.18 -3.06
N GLN A 291 22.48 12.87 -2.65
CA GLN A 291 21.14 12.29 -2.53
C GLN A 291 20.47 12.19 -3.90
N HIS A 292 19.70 11.12 -4.08
CA HIS A 292 19.02 10.75 -5.31
C HIS A 292 17.52 11.07 -5.29
N VAL A 293 16.93 11.07 -4.10
CA VAL A 293 15.51 11.35 -3.89
C VAL A 293 15.41 12.39 -2.78
N ILE A 294 14.98 13.59 -3.12
CA ILE A 294 14.88 14.70 -2.18
C ILE A 294 13.40 15.00 -1.96
N ILE A 295 12.99 15.03 -0.70
CA ILE A 295 11.60 15.06 -0.26
C ILE A 295 11.42 16.02 0.90
N ARG A 296 10.17 16.47 1.08
CA ARG A 296 9.78 17.27 2.22
C ARG A 296 9.56 16.36 3.44
N ASP A 297 10.37 16.60 4.46
CA ASP A 297 10.08 16.10 5.80
C ASP A 297 8.91 16.88 6.43
N VAL A 298 8.08 16.17 7.19
CA VAL A 298 6.90 16.70 7.88
C VAL A 298 7.03 16.27 9.33
N LEU A 299 6.69 17.13 10.29
CA LEU A 299 6.68 16.75 11.70
C LEU A 299 5.43 15.90 12.04
N PRO A 300 5.48 15.10 13.12
CA PRO A 300 4.30 14.35 13.57
C PRO A 300 3.06 15.27 13.75
N PRO A 301 1.84 14.81 13.43
CA PRO A 301 1.47 13.40 13.19
C PRO A 301 1.50 12.95 11.71
N GLY A 302 1.88 13.81 10.77
CA GLY A 302 2.04 13.42 9.36
C GLY A 302 3.29 12.54 9.16
N THR A 303 3.38 11.75 8.09
CA THR A 303 4.59 10.99 7.74
C THR A 303 5.51 11.85 6.87
N LEU A 304 5.47 11.67 5.55
CA LEU A 304 6.14 12.52 4.57
C LEU A 304 5.08 13.26 3.76
N ASN A 305 5.51 14.26 3.00
CA ASN A 305 4.69 14.87 1.97
C ASN A 305 5.39 14.70 0.63
N ASN A 306 4.79 13.90 -0.24
CA ASN A 306 5.31 13.66 -1.58
C ASN A 306 4.71 14.62 -2.63
N GLY A 307 4.08 15.72 -2.22
CA GLY A 307 3.51 16.73 -3.12
C GLY A 307 4.58 17.47 -3.93
N VAL A 308 5.82 17.53 -3.42
CA VAL A 308 7.01 17.97 -4.16
C VAL A 308 8.16 17.03 -3.89
N VAL A 309 8.68 16.42 -4.95
CA VAL A 309 9.81 15.50 -4.88
C VAL A 309 10.80 15.86 -5.97
N ALA A 310 12.09 15.89 -5.64
CA ALA A 310 13.15 16.05 -6.62
C ALA A 310 13.87 14.70 -6.81
N LEU A 311 13.97 14.24 -8.05
CA LEU A 311 14.56 12.94 -8.41
C LEU A 311 15.80 13.16 -9.29
N ARG A 312 16.93 12.56 -8.93
CA ARG A 312 18.13 12.54 -9.77
C ARG A 312 17.94 11.57 -10.94
N GLY A 313 18.35 11.99 -12.14
CA GLY A 313 18.49 11.17 -13.35
C GLY A 313 19.55 10.08 -13.24
N SER A 314 19.39 9.20 -12.28
CA SER A 314 20.38 8.20 -11.88
C SER A 314 19.74 6.83 -11.83
N LEU A 315 20.56 5.77 -11.88
CA LEU A 315 20.07 4.40 -11.71
C LEU A 315 19.35 4.22 -10.37
N THR A 316 19.85 4.86 -9.30
CA THR A 316 19.18 4.85 -7.99
C THR A 316 17.81 5.51 -8.04
N GLY A 317 17.68 6.66 -8.70
CA GLY A 317 16.40 7.37 -8.87
C GLY A 317 15.39 6.54 -9.69
N LEU A 318 15.86 5.87 -10.75
CA LEU A 318 15.04 4.95 -11.53
C LEU A 318 14.62 3.72 -10.73
N ALA A 319 15.55 3.11 -9.98
CA ALA A 319 15.25 1.97 -9.11
C ALA A 319 14.22 2.33 -8.03
N PHE A 320 14.30 3.55 -7.47
CA PHE A 320 13.31 4.06 -6.53
C PHE A 320 11.92 4.12 -7.17
N LEU A 321 11.82 4.70 -8.37
CA LEU A 321 10.55 4.74 -9.12
C LEU A 321 10.04 3.35 -9.47
N ASP A 322 10.90 2.41 -9.83
CA ASP A 322 10.52 1.03 -10.09
C ASP A 322 9.91 0.37 -8.85
N SER A 323 10.54 0.55 -7.68
CA SER A 323 10.02 0.01 -6.42
C SER A 323 8.74 0.70 -5.97
N LEU A 324 8.58 2.00 -6.23
CA LEU A 324 7.35 2.72 -5.96
C LEU A 324 6.21 2.22 -6.86
N LEU A 325 6.47 2.07 -8.15
CA LEU A 325 5.47 1.66 -9.14
C LEU A 325 5.10 0.18 -8.99
N ASP A 326 6.00 -0.68 -8.50
CA ASP A 326 5.68 -2.05 -8.07
C ASP A 326 4.54 -2.08 -7.03
N LYS A 327 4.49 -1.06 -6.17
CA LYS A 327 3.43 -0.91 -5.15
C LYS A 327 2.12 -0.39 -5.71
N MET A 328 2.05 0.05 -6.97
CA MET A 328 0.75 0.40 -7.60
C MET A 328 -0.21 -0.78 -7.65
N ALA A 329 0.34 -2.01 -7.66
CA ALA A 329 -0.45 -3.22 -7.66
C ALA A 329 -0.98 -3.58 -6.26
N TRP A 330 -0.49 -2.92 -5.21
CA TRP A 330 -0.99 -3.13 -3.86
C TRP A 330 -2.36 -2.47 -3.75
N MET A 331 -3.36 -3.25 -3.36
CA MET A 331 -4.74 -2.78 -3.42
C MET A 331 -5.03 -1.52 -2.57
N GLN A 332 -4.31 -1.28 -1.48
CA GLN A 332 -4.62 -0.15 -0.58
C GLN A 332 -3.97 1.15 -1.03
N THR A 333 -2.85 1.03 -1.73
CA THR A 333 -2.18 2.17 -2.32
C THR A 333 -2.78 2.49 -3.70
N ALA A 334 -3.62 1.61 -4.25
CA ALA A 334 -4.31 1.82 -5.52
C ALA A 334 -5.06 3.17 -5.59
N HIS A 335 -5.56 3.66 -4.44
CA HIS A 335 -6.23 4.96 -4.30
C HIS A 335 -5.35 6.08 -3.74
N HIS A 336 -4.28 5.75 -2.99
CA HIS A 336 -3.40 6.72 -2.36
C HIS A 336 -1.94 6.28 -2.47
N ASP A 337 -1.15 7.09 -3.15
CA ASP A 337 0.27 6.87 -3.39
C ASP A 337 1.17 7.25 -2.21
N GLN A 338 0.69 8.06 -1.25
CA GLN A 338 1.48 8.49 -0.09
C GLN A 338 1.99 7.30 0.74
N ALA A 339 1.14 6.34 1.10
CA ALA A 339 1.57 5.17 1.87
C ALA A 339 2.56 4.28 1.08
N ALA A 340 2.36 4.14 -0.24
CA ALA A 340 3.34 3.43 -1.08
C ALA A 340 4.69 4.16 -1.12
N PHE A 341 4.66 5.50 -1.14
CA PHE A 341 5.84 6.34 -1.13
C PHE A 341 6.62 6.19 0.18
N ASP A 342 5.91 6.29 1.32
CA ASP A 342 6.43 6.09 2.67
C ASP A 342 7.10 4.71 2.82
N GLU A 343 6.42 3.64 2.39
CA GLU A 343 6.97 2.29 2.39
C GLU A 343 8.19 2.15 1.48
N THR A 344 8.18 2.79 0.31
CA THR A 344 9.33 2.71 -0.62
C THR A 344 10.58 3.32 -0.02
N ILE A 345 10.45 4.38 0.77
CA ILE A 345 11.57 5.01 1.46
C ILE A 345 12.15 4.10 2.54
N LEU A 346 11.31 3.51 3.39
CA LEU A 346 11.76 2.57 4.41
C LEU A 346 12.45 1.35 3.78
N GLU A 347 11.90 0.81 2.69
CA GLU A 347 12.51 -0.30 1.96
C GLU A 347 13.88 0.07 1.37
N PHE A 348 14.02 1.22 0.71
CA PHE A 348 15.29 1.64 0.10
C PHE A 348 16.37 1.98 1.13
N ALA A 349 15.97 2.50 2.28
CA ALA A 349 16.89 2.82 3.35
C ALA A 349 17.50 1.58 3.98
N ASP A 350 16.69 0.56 4.20
CA ASP A 350 17.14 -0.73 4.68
C ASP A 350 18.10 -1.43 3.71
N ASP A 351 17.85 -1.31 2.39
CA ASP A 351 18.75 -1.85 1.37
C ASP A 351 20.14 -1.18 1.37
N THR A 352 20.26 -0.01 1.98
CA THR A 352 21.48 0.81 2.01
C THR A 352 22.08 1.04 3.38
N ALA A 353 21.41 0.59 4.44
CA ALA A 353 21.96 0.58 5.78
C ALA A 353 23.18 -0.37 5.85
N THR A 354 24.36 0.18 6.14
CA THR A 354 25.62 -0.59 6.27
C THR A 354 25.81 -1.18 7.68
N GLY A 355 24.81 -1.10 8.56
CA GLY A 355 24.88 -1.54 9.95
C GLY A 355 24.24 -2.90 10.20
N PRO A 356 24.80 -3.76 11.08
CA PRO A 356 24.20 -5.04 11.45
C PRO A 356 23.01 -4.92 12.42
N LEU A 357 22.60 -3.70 12.78
CA LEU A 357 21.77 -3.45 13.96
C LEU A 357 20.28 -3.23 13.67
N HIS A 358 19.88 -2.81 12.47
CA HIS A 358 18.48 -2.56 12.17
C HIS A 358 18.18 -2.95 10.74
N THR A 359 17.51 -4.09 10.57
CA THR A 359 16.78 -4.38 9.34
C THR A 359 15.40 -3.79 9.51
N TYR A 360 14.91 -2.99 8.55
CA TYR A 360 13.49 -2.67 8.48
C TYR A 360 12.74 -3.99 8.37
N ASP A 361 12.28 -4.50 9.51
CA ASP A 361 11.36 -5.60 9.52
C ASP A 361 10.02 -5.07 9.02
N SER A 362 9.31 -5.90 8.29
CA SER A 362 8.06 -5.56 7.64
C SER A 362 6.91 -5.21 8.60
N SER A 363 7.18 -4.86 9.87
CA SER A 363 6.16 -4.57 10.88
C SER A 363 5.26 -3.40 10.48
N CYS A 364 5.78 -2.36 9.81
CA CYS A 364 4.92 -1.27 9.34
C CYS A 364 4.03 -1.67 8.16
N VAL A 365 4.46 -2.64 7.33
CA VAL A 365 3.61 -3.23 6.26
C VAL A 365 2.33 -3.83 6.85
N GLU A 366 2.38 -4.40 8.07
CA GLU A 366 1.16 -4.88 8.72
C GLU A 366 0.16 -3.75 8.97
N TYR A 367 0.63 -2.56 9.36
CA TYR A 367 -0.24 -1.41 9.58
C TYR A 367 -0.65 -0.70 8.28
N ALA A 368 0.12 -0.87 7.19
CA ALA A 368 -0.29 -0.43 5.87
C ALA A 368 -1.57 -1.18 5.43
N LEU A 369 -1.68 -2.47 5.77
CA LEU A 369 -2.82 -3.34 5.47
C LEU A 369 -4.03 -3.10 6.40
N PRO A 370 -5.29 -3.15 5.90
CA PRO A 370 -6.48 -2.93 6.71
C PRO A 370 -6.59 -4.00 7.77
N GLY A 371 -7.17 -3.64 8.91
CA GLY A 371 -7.60 -4.60 9.91
C GLY A 371 -8.79 -5.44 9.44
N ALA A 372 -9.18 -6.42 10.26
CA ALA A 372 -10.34 -7.28 9.98
C ALA A 372 -11.62 -6.49 9.70
N ASN A 373 -11.78 -5.33 10.37
CA ASN A 373 -12.93 -4.44 10.22
C ASN A 373 -12.92 -3.58 8.94
N GLY A 374 -11.89 -3.71 8.09
CA GLY A 374 -11.67 -2.84 6.93
C GLY A 374 -11.01 -1.51 7.27
N ASP A 375 -10.97 -1.16 8.56
CA ASP A 375 -10.32 0.05 9.03
C ASP A 375 -8.81 0.01 8.80
N HIS A 376 -8.29 1.10 8.25
CA HIS A 376 -6.87 1.39 8.25
C HIS A 376 -6.52 2.17 9.51
N SER A 377 -5.61 1.64 10.32
CA SER A 377 -5.08 2.40 11.45
C SER A 377 -3.99 3.33 10.95
N VAL A 378 -4.39 4.41 10.28
CA VAL A 378 -3.46 5.44 9.76
C VAL A 378 -2.57 5.95 10.88
N ALA A 379 -3.11 6.15 12.09
CA ALA A 379 -2.33 6.56 13.25
C ALA A 379 -1.27 5.53 13.65
N ALA A 380 -1.60 4.23 13.70
CA ALA A 380 -0.61 3.19 14.03
C ALA A 380 0.43 3.04 12.92
N TYR A 381 0.01 3.17 11.66
CA TYR A 381 0.91 3.19 10.51
C TYR A 381 1.89 4.36 10.62
N SER A 382 1.38 5.59 10.78
CA SER A 382 2.21 6.77 10.93
C SER A 382 3.19 6.64 12.10
N MET A 383 2.73 6.15 13.26
CA MET A 383 3.61 5.93 14.41
C MET A 383 4.71 4.89 14.13
N CYS A 384 4.36 3.74 13.54
CA CYS A 384 5.34 2.73 13.15
C CYS A 384 6.36 3.31 12.15
N TRP A 385 5.86 4.03 11.15
CA TRP A 385 6.69 4.69 10.16
C TRP A 385 7.65 5.69 10.82
N TRP A 386 7.16 6.48 11.78
CA TRP A 386 7.98 7.44 12.53
C TRP A 386 9.10 6.76 13.30
N GLU A 387 8.78 5.72 14.06
CA GLU A 387 9.76 4.93 14.82
C GLU A 387 10.81 4.32 13.88
N ALA A 388 10.37 3.67 12.80
CA ALA A 388 11.27 3.07 11.81
C ALA A 388 12.15 4.12 11.11
N ALA A 389 11.56 5.26 10.72
CA ALA A 389 12.29 6.34 10.08
C ALA A 389 13.28 7.03 11.03
N GLU A 390 12.94 7.16 12.32
CA GLU A 390 13.84 7.69 13.33
C GLU A 390 15.03 6.75 13.57
N ASP A 391 14.79 5.45 13.63
CA ASP A 391 15.84 4.44 13.77
C ASP A 391 16.77 4.40 12.55
N LEU A 392 16.22 4.55 11.34
CA LEU A 392 16.98 4.46 10.09
C LEU A 392 17.70 5.76 9.72
N PHE A 393 17.09 6.91 9.98
CA PHE A 393 17.57 8.20 9.48
C PHE A 393 17.90 9.21 10.58
N GLY A 394 17.51 8.97 11.83
CA GLY A 394 17.53 9.95 12.91
C GLY A 394 16.23 10.74 13.04
N PRO A 395 16.14 11.67 14.01
CA PRO A 395 14.89 12.34 14.36
C PRO A 395 14.38 13.27 13.25
N ALA A 396 13.08 13.54 13.27
CA ALA A 396 12.38 14.47 12.37
C ALA A 396 13.15 15.79 12.16
N GLY A 397 13.29 16.24 10.92
CA GLY A 397 14.00 17.48 10.58
C GLY A 397 15.53 17.41 10.70
N LEU A 398 16.08 16.35 11.30
CA LEU A 398 17.53 16.08 11.39
C LEU A 398 17.92 14.78 10.68
N ARG A 399 17.00 14.22 9.90
CA ARG A 399 17.21 12.97 9.17
C ARG A 399 18.37 13.04 8.20
N GLN A 400 19.19 12.00 8.18
CA GLN A 400 20.33 11.86 7.27
C GLN A 400 20.25 10.55 6.50
N SER A 401 20.51 10.64 5.20
CA SER A 401 20.64 9.46 4.34
C SER A 401 21.60 9.76 3.19
N ALA A 402 22.31 8.74 2.74
CA ALA A 402 23.11 8.81 1.52
C ALA A 402 22.23 8.88 0.27
N ILE A 403 21.03 8.30 0.31
CA ILE A 403 20.07 8.30 -0.81
C ILE A 403 19.07 9.43 -0.68
N PHE A 404 18.55 9.65 0.53
CA PHE A 404 17.41 10.54 0.74
C PHE A 404 17.83 11.89 1.31
N GLY A 405 17.33 12.96 0.71
CA GLY A 405 17.41 14.32 1.26
C GLY A 405 16.08 14.67 1.90
N PHE A 406 16.05 14.87 3.23
CA PHE A 406 14.81 15.15 3.97
C PHE A 406 14.57 16.64 4.24
N ASN A 407 15.57 17.51 4.04
CA ASN A 407 15.46 18.92 4.41
C ASN A 407 14.90 19.81 3.29
N LEU A 408 13.83 19.39 2.59
CA LEU A 408 12.97 20.35 1.91
C LEU A 408 12.06 21.08 2.91
N SER A 409 12.10 20.79 4.22
CA SER A 409 11.34 21.50 5.25
C SER A 409 11.76 22.95 5.44
N GLU A 410 13.05 23.28 5.27
CA GLU A 410 13.50 24.67 5.14
C GLU A 410 12.85 25.38 3.94
N ILE A 411 12.29 24.62 2.99
CA ILE A 411 11.52 25.04 1.82
C ILE A 411 9.99 24.80 2.02
N GLY A 412 9.55 24.00 2.98
CA GLY A 412 8.22 23.38 2.98
C GLY A 412 7.09 24.26 3.51
N ASP A 413 7.24 24.80 4.73
CA ASP A 413 6.16 25.56 5.38
C ASP A 413 6.15 27.05 5.00
N ALA A 414 7.27 27.56 4.47
CA ALA A 414 7.36 28.93 3.99
C ALA A 414 7.22 29.06 2.47
N TYR A 415 7.33 28.00 1.66
CA TYR A 415 7.54 28.16 0.21
C TYR A 415 6.48 27.49 -0.63
N ILE A 416 5.75 26.53 -0.06
CA ILE A 416 4.87 25.65 -0.82
C ILE A 416 3.59 25.37 -0.02
N TYR A 417 2.48 25.99 -0.43
CA TYR A 417 1.17 25.66 0.12
C TYR A 417 0.66 24.37 -0.53
N HIS A 418 0.60 23.30 0.25
CA HIS A 418 -0.04 22.03 -0.12
C HIS A 418 -1.40 21.96 0.57
N PHE A 419 -2.47 21.95 -0.22
CA PHE A 419 -3.83 21.84 0.30
C PHE A 419 -4.16 20.36 0.61
N ALA A 420 -3.51 19.79 1.63
CA ALA A 420 -3.85 18.46 2.14
C ALA A 420 -4.99 18.52 3.18
N GLY A 421 -6.06 17.77 2.97
CA GLY A 421 -7.13 17.58 3.95
C GLY A 421 -8.50 17.19 3.36
N PRO A 422 -9.43 16.65 4.18
CA PRO A 422 -10.81 16.39 3.78
C PRO A 422 -11.53 17.73 3.56
N GLY A 423 -11.50 18.20 2.32
CA GLY A 423 -12.04 19.49 1.91
C GLY A 423 -10.97 20.40 1.33
N LYS A 424 -10.39 20.02 0.18
CA LYS A 424 -9.63 20.97 -0.64
C LYS A 424 -10.55 22.12 -1.03
N ASN A 425 -10.41 23.27 -0.39
CA ASN A 425 -11.17 24.45 -0.75
C ASN A 425 -10.52 25.10 -1.98
N TRP A 426 -10.90 24.64 -3.16
CA TRP A 426 -10.41 25.19 -4.44
C TRP A 426 -10.65 26.69 -4.59
N GLN A 427 -11.61 27.26 -3.85
CA GLN A 427 -11.85 28.69 -3.82
C GLN A 427 -10.70 29.44 -3.14
N ASP A 428 -10.11 28.87 -2.08
CA ASP A 428 -8.96 29.45 -1.39
C ASP A 428 -7.72 29.41 -2.29
N ILE A 429 -7.54 28.33 -3.06
CA ILE A 429 -6.47 28.21 -4.06
C ILE A 429 -6.59 29.29 -5.14
N ARG A 430 -7.81 29.49 -5.70
CA ARG A 430 -8.08 30.53 -6.69
C ARG A 430 -7.81 31.92 -6.12
N THR A 431 -8.30 32.18 -4.92
CA THR A 431 -8.11 33.46 -4.23
C THR A 431 -6.61 33.75 -4.02
N PHE A 432 -5.81 32.74 -3.67
CA PHE A 432 -4.37 32.88 -3.52
C PHE A 432 -3.66 33.14 -4.85
N ALA A 433 -4.06 32.45 -5.93
CA ALA A 433 -3.47 32.64 -7.26
C ALA A 433 -3.86 33.98 -7.93
N GLU A 434 -4.94 34.62 -7.46
CA GLU A 434 -5.40 35.94 -7.89
C GLU A 434 -4.76 37.11 -7.11
N LEU A 435 -3.90 36.83 -6.11
CA LEU A 435 -3.14 37.86 -5.42
C LEU A 435 -2.06 38.45 -6.36
N PRO A 436 -1.94 39.78 -6.43
CA PRO A 436 -1.13 40.49 -7.43
C PRO A 436 0.38 40.29 -7.29
#